data_AF-A0A365H5S9-F1
#
_entry.id   AF-A0A365H5S9-F1
#
_cell.length_a   1.000
_cell.length_b   1.000
_cell.length_c   1.000
_cell.angle_alpha   90.00
_cell.angle_beta   90.00
_cell.angle_gamma   90.00
#
_symmetry.space_group_name_H-M   'P 1'
#
loop_
_entity.id
_entity.type
_entity.pdbx_description
1 polymer ?
#
loop_
_entity_poly.entity_id
_entity_poly.type
_entity_poly.pdbx_seq_one_letter_code
_entity_poly.pdbx_strand_id
1 'polypeptide(L)'
;MKRGLIGGGLLAGLGAVILVGVLVSNSTSPRSWIAGKYTKVNATTFRAAAPPAKVAGEIARKFKPSDRVYVPAGAFLRYPKVMIAVLPDGRGSRISIETPDRGYRNHHSAVSGRWGGPGGRASLFRGGGPGEGK
;
A
#
# COMPACT_ATOMS: atom_id res chain seq x y z
N MET A 1 -20.12 -35.62 5.85
CA MET A 1 -20.93 -34.65 5.08
C MET A 1 -21.99 -34.05 6.00
N LYS A 2 -21.98 -32.73 6.23
CA LYS A 2 -23.16 -31.93 6.62
C LYS A 2 -22.76 -30.46 6.49
N ARG A 3 -23.43 -29.80 5.54
CA ARG A 3 -23.37 -28.37 5.26
C ARG A 3 -24.15 -27.65 6.37
N GLY A 4 -23.58 -26.58 6.91
CA GLY A 4 -24.28 -25.64 7.79
C GLY A 4 -24.35 -24.28 7.10
N LEU A 5 -25.56 -23.86 6.75
CA LEU A 5 -25.90 -22.56 6.18
C LEU A 5 -25.56 -21.42 7.15
N ILE A 6 -25.05 -20.30 6.61
CA ILE A 6 -25.20 -18.98 7.23
C ILE A 6 -25.90 -18.11 6.19
N GLY A 7 -27.19 -17.90 6.42
CA GLY A 7 -27.99 -16.91 5.71
C GLY A 7 -27.72 -15.50 6.22
N GLY A 8 -28.15 -14.50 5.44
CA GLY A 8 -28.27 -13.13 5.93
C GLY A 8 -28.19 -12.07 4.84
N GLY A 9 -29.35 -11.68 4.31
CA GLY A 9 -29.65 -10.27 4.02
C GLY A 9 -29.26 -9.71 2.66
N LEU A 10 -30.26 -9.62 1.78
CA LEU A 10 -30.27 -8.70 0.63
C LEU A 10 -30.56 -7.28 1.17
N LEU A 11 -29.64 -6.33 0.98
CA LEU A 11 -29.92 -4.90 1.08
C LEU A 11 -29.39 -4.22 -0.20
N ALA A 12 -30.33 -3.66 -0.96
CA ALA A 12 -30.07 -2.84 -2.12
C ALA A 12 -29.44 -1.50 -1.70
N GLY A 13 -28.36 -1.10 -2.37
CA GLY A 13 -27.75 0.23 -2.22
C GLY A 13 -26.22 0.19 -2.07
N LEU A 14 -25.51 0.58 -3.15
CA LEU A 14 -24.10 0.99 -3.21
C LEU A 14 -23.04 0.03 -2.65
N GLY A 15 -22.49 -0.78 -3.56
CA GLY A 15 -21.12 -1.29 -3.51
C GLY A 15 -20.85 -2.35 -2.44
N ALA A 16 -21.03 -3.62 -2.80
CA ALA A 16 -20.70 -4.76 -1.97
C ALA A 16 -19.28 -4.64 -1.34
N VAL A 17 -19.24 -4.41 -0.02
CA VAL A 17 -18.01 -4.48 0.77
C VAL A 17 -17.71 -5.95 1.02
N ILE A 18 -17.07 -6.59 0.05
CA ILE A 18 -16.55 -7.95 0.22
C ILE A 18 -15.29 -7.87 1.09
N LEU A 19 -15.45 -8.16 2.38
CA LEU A 19 -14.38 -8.42 3.34
C LEU A 19 -13.87 -9.85 3.09
N VAL A 20 -12.85 -10.00 2.24
CA VAL A 20 -12.11 -11.26 2.07
C VAL A 20 -10.73 -11.08 2.70
N GLY A 21 -10.59 -11.57 3.93
CA GLY A 21 -9.32 -12.09 4.47
C GLY A 21 -9.53 -13.60 4.67
N VAL A 22 -8.58 -14.52 4.51
CA VAL A 22 -7.12 -14.46 4.55
C VAL A 22 -6.62 -15.60 3.66
N LEU A 23 -5.87 -15.29 2.60
CA LEU A 23 -5.02 -16.27 1.91
C LEU A 23 -3.57 -15.85 2.15
N VAL A 24 -2.87 -16.56 3.05
CA VAL A 24 -1.41 -16.41 3.20
C VAL A 24 -0.76 -17.12 2.02
N SER A 25 -0.88 -16.53 0.84
CA SER A 25 -0.09 -16.91 -0.34
C SER A 25 1.34 -16.39 -0.17
N ASN A 26 2.34 -17.23 -0.47
CA ASN A 26 3.77 -16.89 -0.62
C ASN A 26 3.97 -15.90 -1.78
N SER A 27 3.47 -14.68 -1.58
CA SER A 27 3.44 -13.63 -2.58
C SER A 27 4.78 -12.88 -2.55
N THR A 28 5.58 -13.07 -3.58
CA THR A 28 6.95 -12.53 -3.71
C THR A 28 6.98 -11.02 -3.98
N SER A 29 5.83 -10.38 -4.18
CA SER A 29 5.75 -8.93 -4.46
C SER A 29 4.66 -8.22 -3.66
N PRO A 30 4.85 -6.93 -3.31
CA PRO A 30 3.83 -6.12 -2.65
C PRO A 30 2.50 -6.10 -3.39
N ARG A 31 2.55 -6.07 -4.73
CA ARG A 31 1.36 -6.03 -5.60
C ARG A 31 0.50 -7.27 -5.44
N SER A 32 1.10 -8.45 -5.53
CA SER A 32 0.38 -9.73 -5.38
C SER A 32 -0.20 -9.88 -3.98
N TRP A 33 0.55 -9.51 -2.94
CA TRP A 33 0.08 -9.58 -1.57
C TRP A 33 -1.09 -8.63 -1.28
N ILE A 34 -1.03 -7.40 -1.78
CA ILE A 34 -2.13 -6.43 -1.65
C ILE A 34 -3.38 -6.96 -2.36
N ALA A 35 -3.23 -7.53 -3.56
CA ALA A 35 -4.34 -8.09 -4.32
C ALA A 35 -5.02 -9.29 -3.64
N GLY A 36 -4.28 -10.07 -2.85
CA GLY A 36 -4.84 -11.19 -2.08
C GLY A 36 -5.39 -10.80 -0.70
N LYS A 37 -5.05 -9.61 -0.18
CA LYS A 37 -5.40 -9.17 1.19
C LYS A 37 -6.49 -8.09 1.23
N TYR A 38 -6.56 -7.22 0.24
CA TYR A 38 -7.43 -6.04 0.26
C TYR A 38 -8.48 -6.10 -0.86
N THR A 39 -9.61 -5.41 -0.67
CA THR A 39 -10.74 -5.44 -1.60
C THR A 39 -10.36 -4.73 -2.89
N LYS A 40 -10.36 -5.44 -4.02
CA LYS A 40 -10.04 -4.88 -5.33
C LYS A 40 -11.13 -3.92 -5.79
N VAL A 41 -10.75 -2.69 -6.13
CA VAL A 41 -11.64 -1.70 -6.76
C VAL A 41 -11.41 -1.68 -8.27
N ASN A 42 -10.15 -1.71 -8.70
CA ASN A 42 -9.76 -1.85 -10.11
C ASN A 42 -8.38 -2.53 -10.23
N ALA A 43 -7.74 -2.51 -11.40
CA ALA A 43 -6.46 -3.18 -11.65
C ALA A 43 -5.28 -2.68 -10.79
N THR A 44 -5.35 -1.46 -10.27
CA THR A 44 -4.27 -0.80 -9.51
C THR A 44 -4.74 -0.23 -8.18
N THR A 45 -6.03 -0.26 -7.91
CA THR A 45 -6.65 0.37 -6.73
C THR A 45 -7.38 -0.68 -5.89
N PHE A 46 -7.16 -0.60 -4.58
CA PHE A 46 -7.74 -1.47 -3.57
C PHE A 46 -8.30 -0.64 -2.42
N ARG A 47 -9.19 -1.22 -1.62
CA ARG A 47 -9.80 -0.61 -0.44
C ARG A 47 -9.49 -1.44 0.79
N ALA A 48 -9.28 -0.77 1.91
CA ALA A 48 -9.09 -1.35 3.22
C ALA A 48 -9.97 -0.63 4.24
N ALA A 49 -10.51 -1.38 5.21
CA ALA A 49 -11.32 -0.81 6.29
C ALA A 49 -10.47 -0.08 7.36
N ALA A 50 -9.16 -0.30 7.36
CA ALA A 50 -8.23 0.29 8.32
C ALA A 50 -7.72 1.66 7.85
N PRO A 51 -7.31 2.54 8.79
CA PRO A 51 -6.78 3.86 8.46
C PRO A 51 -5.42 3.77 7.75
N PRO A 52 -5.04 4.79 6.97
CA PRO A 52 -3.85 4.76 6.11
C PRO A 52 -2.55 4.37 6.81
N ALA A 53 -2.29 4.90 8.01
CA ALA A 53 -1.07 4.62 8.76
C ALA A 53 -0.96 3.14 9.14
N LYS A 54 -2.09 2.51 9.52
CA LYS A 54 -2.13 1.08 9.88
C LYS A 54 -1.86 0.21 8.66
N VAL A 55 -2.54 0.49 7.55
CA VAL A 55 -2.38 -0.24 6.27
C VAL A 55 -0.96 -0.11 5.73
N ALA A 56 -0.42 1.11 5.68
CA ALA A 56 0.96 1.33 5.24
C ALA A 56 1.97 0.64 6.16
N GLY A 57 1.73 0.62 7.48
CA GLY A 57 2.53 -0.13 8.44
C GLY A 57 2.50 -1.64 8.20
N GLU A 58 1.35 -2.21 7.88
CA GLU A 58 1.22 -3.63 7.53
C GLU A 58 1.99 -3.99 6.26
N ILE A 59 1.84 -3.19 5.20
CA ILE A 59 2.55 -3.39 3.95
C ILE A 59 4.07 -3.27 4.18
N ALA A 60 4.52 -2.23 4.90
CA ALA A 60 5.93 -2.01 5.16
C ALA A 60 6.59 -3.06 6.08
N ARG A 61 5.81 -3.70 6.96
CA ARG A 61 6.26 -4.84 7.78
C ARG A 61 6.44 -6.10 6.93
N LYS A 62 5.58 -6.33 5.94
CA LYS A 62 5.67 -7.50 5.06
C LYS A 62 6.75 -7.31 3.98
N PHE A 63 6.84 -6.12 3.40
CA PHE A 63 7.81 -5.77 2.37
C PHE A 63 8.49 -4.47 2.74
N LYS A 64 9.79 -4.53 3.04
CA LYS A 64 10.58 -3.36 3.43
C LYS A 64 10.65 -2.36 2.27
N PRO A 65 10.11 -1.14 2.43
CA PRO A 65 10.19 -0.12 1.39
C PRO A 65 11.59 0.52 1.37
N SER A 66 11.98 1.03 0.20
CA SER A 66 13.19 1.85 0.04
C SER A 66 13.06 3.18 0.78
N ASP A 67 11.86 3.78 0.75
CA ASP A 67 11.54 4.99 1.50
C ASP A 67 10.04 5.04 1.84
N ARG A 68 9.68 5.80 2.86
CA ARG A 68 8.30 5.99 3.33
C ARG A 68 8.05 7.44 3.73
N VAL A 69 6.85 7.94 3.40
CA VAL A 69 6.38 9.27 3.77
C VAL A 69 5.04 9.13 4.46
N TYR A 70 4.88 9.74 5.63
CA TYR A 70 3.61 9.87 6.33
C TYR A 70 3.29 11.35 6.44
N VAL A 71 2.13 11.75 5.93
CA VAL A 71 1.61 13.12 5.95
C VAL A 71 0.11 13.09 6.26
N PRO A 72 -0.52 14.22 6.61
CA PRO A 72 -1.97 14.26 6.85
C PRO A 72 -2.79 13.78 5.64
N ALA A 73 -2.29 13.99 4.42
CA ALA A 73 -2.93 13.52 3.19
C ALA A 73 -2.90 11.98 3.00
N GLY A 74 -2.05 11.25 3.74
CA GLY A 74 -1.91 9.81 3.63
C GLY A 74 -0.50 9.30 3.84
N ALA A 75 -0.27 8.05 3.46
CA ALA A 75 1.02 7.38 3.56
C ALA A 75 1.49 6.90 2.19
N PHE A 76 2.77 7.07 1.90
CA PHE A 76 3.38 6.71 0.62
C PHE A 76 4.57 5.81 0.87
N LEU A 77 4.62 4.67 0.17
CA LEU A 77 5.69 3.69 0.26
C LEU A 77 6.34 3.54 -1.09
N ARG A 78 7.67 3.65 -1.12
CA ARG A 78 8.47 3.53 -2.34
C ARG A 78 9.17 2.18 -2.39
N TYR A 79 9.02 1.49 -3.51
CA TYR A 79 9.73 0.25 -3.85
C TYR A 79 10.45 0.41 -5.19
N PRO A 80 11.41 -0.46 -5.54
CA PRO A 80 12.19 -0.33 -6.77
C PRO A 80 11.34 -0.28 -8.04
N LYS A 81 10.25 -1.05 -8.10
CA LYS A 81 9.39 -1.17 -9.29
C LYS A 81 8.02 -0.50 -9.15
N VAL A 82 7.62 -0.13 -7.94
CA VAL A 82 6.27 0.40 -7.66
C VAL A 82 6.31 1.44 -6.56
N MET A 83 5.37 2.37 -6.62
CA MET A 83 5.00 3.23 -5.51
C MET A 83 3.60 2.84 -5.04
N ILE A 84 3.41 2.81 -3.73
CA ILE A 84 2.13 2.49 -3.12
C ILE A 84 1.66 3.72 -2.34
N ALA A 85 0.56 4.30 -2.77
CA ALA A 85 -0.11 5.40 -2.08
C ALA A 85 -1.28 4.84 -1.27
N VAL A 86 -1.34 5.14 0.02
CA VAL A 86 -2.42 4.77 0.92
C VAL A 86 -3.06 6.07 1.41
N LEU A 87 -4.24 6.37 0.88
CA LEU A 87 -4.94 7.63 1.12
C LEU A 87 -6.22 7.38 1.94
N PRO A 88 -6.70 8.35 2.73
CA PRO A 88 -8.00 8.25 3.40
C PRO A 88 -9.14 7.99 2.41
N ASP A 89 -10.08 7.12 2.78
CA ASP A 89 -11.31 6.83 2.02
C ASP A 89 -12.46 6.50 3.00
N GLY A 90 -13.19 7.53 3.41
CA GLY A 90 -14.18 7.44 4.48
C GLY A 90 -13.54 7.01 5.81
N ARG A 91 -14.09 5.95 6.43
CA ARG A 91 -13.54 5.36 7.66
C ARG A 91 -12.30 4.49 7.43
N GLY A 92 -11.96 4.22 6.17
CA GLY A 92 -10.88 3.32 5.78
C GLY A 92 -9.80 4.01 4.96
N SER A 93 -9.20 3.25 4.06
CA SER A 93 -8.18 3.74 3.14
C SER A 93 -8.30 3.14 1.76
N ARG A 94 -7.86 3.93 0.77
CA ARG A 94 -7.68 3.53 -0.62
C ARG A 94 -6.19 3.34 -0.88
N ILE A 95 -5.84 2.19 -1.42
CA ILE A 95 -4.48 1.80 -1.78
C ILE A 95 -4.36 1.91 -3.30
N SER A 96 -3.41 2.68 -3.80
CA SER A 96 -3.10 2.77 -5.23
C SER A 96 -1.68 2.29 -5.48
N ILE A 97 -1.52 1.41 -6.47
CA ILE A 97 -0.24 0.86 -6.90
C ILE A 97 0.10 1.50 -8.25
N GLU A 98 1.15 2.31 -8.26
CA GLU A 98 1.60 3.05 -9.42
C GLU A 98 3.06 2.75 -9.73
N THR A 99 3.53 3.13 -10.92
CA THR A 99 4.97 3.19 -11.17
C THR A 99 5.58 4.31 -10.32
N PRO A 100 6.87 4.22 -9.93
CA PRO A 100 7.52 5.27 -9.15
C PRO A 100 7.40 6.65 -9.79
N ASP A 101 7.56 6.74 -11.12
CA ASP A 101 7.48 8.01 -11.84
C ASP A 101 6.06 8.59 -11.91
N ARG A 102 5.05 7.73 -12.11
CA ARG A 102 3.66 8.17 -12.14
C ARG A 102 3.20 8.61 -10.75
N GLY A 103 3.52 7.83 -9.73
CA GLY A 103 3.16 8.15 -8.36
C GLY A 103 3.86 9.39 -7.83
N TYR A 104 5.14 9.60 -8.16
CA TYR A 104 5.84 10.84 -7.81
C TYR A 104 5.18 12.07 -8.46
N ARG A 105 4.82 11.98 -9.75
CA ARG A 105 4.10 13.07 -10.43
C ARG A 105 2.73 13.34 -9.83
N ASN A 106 1.94 12.29 -9.59
CA ASN A 106 0.58 12.41 -9.05
C ASN A 106 0.54 12.93 -7.61
N HIS A 107 1.58 12.65 -6.82
CA HIS A 107 1.65 13.01 -5.40
C HIS A 107 2.80 13.98 -5.11
N HIS A 108 3.24 14.73 -6.12
CA HIS A 108 4.42 15.58 -6.04
C HIS A 108 4.39 16.51 -4.82
N SER A 109 3.26 17.18 -4.55
CA SER A 109 3.11 18.07 -3.39
C SER A 109 3.33 17.37 -2.04
N ALA A 110 3.05 16.07 -1.94
CA ALA A 110 3.22 15.31 -0.70
C ALA A 110 4.62 14.68 -0.56
N VAL A 111 5.27 14.34 -1.68
CA VAL A 111 6.54 13.57 -1.65
C VAL A 111 7.76 14.35 -2.12
N SER A 112 7.61 15.49 -2.81
CA SER A 112 8.72 16.24 -3.41
C SER A 112 9.77 16.65 -2.39
N GLY A 113 9.34 17.18 -1.24
CA GLY A 113 10.24 17.62 -0.16
C GLY A 113 11.03 16.50 0.50
N ARG A 114 10.58 15.23 0.39
CA ARG A 114 11.28 14.08 0.98
C ARG A 114 12.07 13.28 -0.04
N TRP A 115 11.48 13.02 -1.20
CA TRP A 115 12.04 12.10 -2.19
C TRP A 115 12.93 12.81 -3.20
N GLY A 116 12.78 14.10 -3.49
CA GLY A 116 13.73 14.80 -4.38
C GLY A 116 13.73 14.35 -5.85
N GLY A 117 12.70 13.62 -6.32
CA GLY A 117 12.52 13.28 -7.74
C GLY A 117 11.80 11.93 -7.97
N PRO A 118 11.47 11.58 -9.23
CA PRO A 118 10.94 10.26 -9.62
C PRO A 118 11.88 9.09 -9.29
N GLY A 119 13.18 9.29 -9.56
CA GLY A 119 14.30 8.44 -9.11
C GLY A 119 14.67 8.64 -7.63
N GLY A 120 14.07 9.65 -7.00
CA GLY A 120 14.35 10.18 -5.69
C GLY A 120 15.81 10.59 -5.49
N ARG A 121 16.16 10.99 -4.26
CA ARG A 121 17.54 11.14 -3.82
C ARG A 121 18.18 9.77 -4.00
N ALA A 122 18.92 9.59 -5.10
CA ALA A 122 19.97 8.60 -5.12
C ALA A 122 20.75 8.78 -3.80
N SER A 123 20.88 7.72 -3.00
CA SER A 123 21.82 7.68 -1.88
C SER A 123 21.75 8.84 -0.86
N LEU A 124 20.93 8.70 0.18
CA LEU A 124 21.42 9.06 1.53
C LEU A 124 21.24 7.85 2.43
N PHE A 125 22.25 6.98 2.36
CA PHE A 125 22.70 6.06 3.40
C PHE A 125 21.97 6.20 4.74
N ARG A 126 21.08 5.25 5.03
CA ARG A 126 20.79 4.85 6.40
C ARG A 126 20.64 3.33 6.43
N GLY A 127 21.78 2.65 6.40
CA GLY A 127 21.89 1.20 6.58
C GLY A 127 22.99 0.57 5.75
N GLY A 128 24.25 0.84 6.09
CA GLY A 128 25.44 0.27 5.47
C GLY A 128 26.62 1.17 5.77
N GLY A 129 27.20 1.02 6.96
CA GLY A 129 28.31 1.86 7.43
C GLY A 129 29.54 1.74 6.53
N PRO A 130 30.37 2.78 6.44
CA PRO A 130 31.70 2.63 5.87
C PRO A 130 32.55 1.83 6.87
N GLY A 131 32.77 0.56 6.57
CA GLY A 131 34.07 -0.02 6.86
C GLY A 131 35.08 0.65 5.94
N GLU A 132 35.69 1.73 6.41
CA GLU A 132 36.96 2.19 5.87
C GLU A 132 38.02 1.82 6.90
N GLY A 133 38.65 0.68 6.67
CA GLY A 133 39.85 0.29 7.38
C GLY A 133 41.00 1.16 6.90
N LYS A 134 41.65 1.82 7.87
CA LYS A 134 43.10 2.01 8.03
C LYS A 134 43.32 3.07 9.11
#